data_AF-L8FYY7-F1
#
_entry.id   AF-L8FYY7-F1
#
_cell.length_a   1.000
_cell.length_b   1.000
_cell.length_c   1.000
_cell.angle_alpha   90.00
_cell.angle_beta   90.00
_cell.angle_gamma   90.00
#
_symmetry.space_group_name_H-M   'P 1'
#
loop_
_entity.id
_entity.type
_entity.pdbx_description
1 polymer ?
#
loop_
_entity_poly.entity_id
_entity_poly.type
_entity_poly.pdbx_seq_one_letter_code
_entity_poly.pdbx_strand_id
1 'polypeptide(L)'
;MFGAKKQVLLDIWTELVNARMESGHAYAKSLRAVKSCVGTTWCRFGVGDSVGMAIRLEQRYKSIRSSHKIKDTDRVQVLGFNVFVGGNGGAKPRHSELLAKDVPPDEVISLLDRYLIFYIRTADKLQCTGRWIENLPGGIYYLREVVINDKLGICAELERQMEELVSSYFCEWAETIKDPERRKHFEQFSNTPETVDTVEIVEERGQSRSLKSVGNRGRRTGHITENFKGHQWSHVSWQPILKSHHFSEEKLEISSTNIKRGDTQLAIFKIKGKYYATQQMCPHKGAFVLSDGFIGDTDAGTYWISCPLCKRNFELNGE
;
A
#
# COMPACT_ATOMS: atom_id res chain seq x y z
N MET A 1 12.42 -6.93 -3.08
CA MET A 1 13.51 -5.94 -3.20
C MET A 1 13.37 -4.94 -2.06
N PHE A 2 14.47 -4.56 -1.41
CA PHE A 2 14.49 -3.55 -0.35
C PHE A 2 15.41 -2.40 -0.77
N GLY A 3 15.16 -1.18 -0.28
CA GLY A 3 16.04 -0.03 -0.51
C GLY A 3 15.74 0.81 -1.75
N ALA A 4 14.64 0.54 -2.47
CA ALA A 4 14.17 1.44 -3.53
C ALA A 4 13.84 2.83 -2.94
N LYS A 5 14.50 3.87 -3.45
CA LYS A 5 14.29 5.26 -3.00
C LYS A 5 13.05 5.85 -3.67
N LYS A 6 12.36 6.80 -3.01
CA LYS A 6 11.12 7.43 -3.50
C LYS A 6 11.30 8.02 -4.91
N GLN A 7 12.40 8.72 -5.13
CA GLN A 7 12.72 9.40 -6.39
C GLN A 7 13.01 8.47 -7.57
N VAL A 8 13.39 7.21 -7.32
CA VAL A 8 13.63 6.23 -8.40
C VAL A 8 12.40 5.37 -8.69
N LEU A 9 11.30 5.54 -7.95
CA LEU A 9 10.10 4.72 -8.14
C LEU A 9 9.50 4.90 -9.52
N LEU A 10 9.51 6.13 -10.08
CA LEU A 10 8.98 6.37 -11.41
C LEU A 10 9.76 5.62 -12.49
N ASP A 11 11.08 5.55 -12.39
CA ASP A 11 11.91 4.82 -13.36
C ASP A 11 11.66 3.31 -13.26
N ILE A 12 11.65 2.77 -12.04
CA ILE A 12 11.36 1.36 -11.78
C ILE A 12 9.98 0.99 -12.33
N TRP A 13 8.94 1.77 -12.03
CA TRP A 13 7.59 1.49 -12.52
C TRP A 13 7.45 1.70 -14.02
N THR A 14 8.19 2.64 -14.60
CA THR A 14 8.24 2.82 -16.07
C THR A 14 8.79 1.56 -16.74
N GLU A 15 9.88 1.00 -16.23
CA GLU A 15 10.45 -0.26 -16.74
C GLU A 15 9.44 -1.42 -16.61
N LEU A 16 8.81 -1.57 -15.44
CA LEU A 16 7.82 -2.63 -15.19
C LEU A 16 6.60 -2.49 -16.10
N VAL A 17 6.03 -1.29 -16.24
CA VAL A 17 4.86 -1.05 -17.09
C VAL A 17 5.20 -1.28 -18.57
N ASN A 18 6.39 -0.88 -19.02
CA ASN A 18 6.86 -1.16 -20.39
C ASN A 18 7.00 -2.67 -20.63
N ALA A 19 7.38 -3.43 -19.61
CA ALA A 19 7.40 -4.89 -19.62
C ALA A 19 6.01 -5.54 -19.43
N ARG A 20 4.93 -4.76 -19.44
CA ARG A 20 3.53 -5.19 -19.20
C ARG A 20 3.28 -5.77 -17.82
N MET A 21 4.09 -5.40 -16.82
CA MET A 21 3.87 -5.74 -15.42
C MET A 21 3.04 -4.64 -14.75
N GLU A 22 1.78 -4.97 -14.47
CA GLU A 22 0.86 -4.08 -13.76
C GLU A 22 1.12 -4.09 -12.25
N SER A 23 0.66 -3.03 -11.58
CA SER A 23 0.76 -2.94 -10.13
C SER A 23 -0.18 -3.91 -9.42
N GLY A 24 0.41 -4.84 -8.66
CA GLY A 24 -0.32 -5.69 -7.72
C GLY A 24 -0.56 -5.05 -6.35
N HIS A 25 -1.54 -5.56 -5.61
CA HIS A 25 -1.95 -5.02 -4.31
C HIS A 25 -1.36 -5.78 -3.12
N ALA A 26 -0.03 -5.79 -3.03
CA ALA A 26 0.72 -6.65 -2.11
C ALA A 26 0.46 -6.39 -0.61
N TYR A 27 0.02 -5.19 -0.21
CA TYR A 27 -0.26 -4.86 1.20
C TYR A 27 -1.73 -4.63 1.51
N ALA A 28 -2.56 -4.37 0.50
CA ALA A 28 -3.97 -4.06 0.70
C ALA A 28 -4.80 -5.29 1.12
N LYS A 29 -6.02 -5.03 1.58
CA LYS A 29 -7.04 -6.05 1.78
C LYS A 29 -7.71 -6.33 0.42
N SER A 30 -7.05 -7.16 -0.36
CA SER A 30 -7.36 -7.47 -1.76
C SER A 30 -6.84 -8.85 -2.13
N LEU A 31 -7.07 -9.26 -3.39
CA LEU A 31 -6.44 -10.43 -3.99
C LEU A 31 -4.91 -10.36 -3.85
N ARG A 32 -4.32 -11.51 -3.50
CA ARG A 32 -2.88 -11.78 -3.56
C ARG A 32 -2.59 -12.72 -4.73
N ALA A 33 -1.31 -12.87 -5.08
CA ALA A 33 -0.87 -13.74 -6.18
C ALA A 33 -1.61 -15.09 -6.20
N VAL A 34 -2.18 -15.39 -7.36
CA VAL A 34 -2.89 -16.65 -7.61
C VAL A 34 -1.84 -17.72 -7.87
N LYS A 35 -2.00 -18.86 -7.19
CA LYS A 35 -1.04 -19.95 -7.28
C LYS A 35 -1.57 -21.02 -8.20
N SER A 36 -0.83 -21.32 -9.26
CA SER A 36 -1.11 -22.44 -10.15
C SER A 36 -0.01 -23.49 -10.06
N CYS A 37 -0.38 -24.75 -10.39
CA CYS A 37 0.62 -25.70 -10.85
C CYS A 37 1.05 -25.31 -12.28
N VAL A 38 2.17 -25.86 -12.74
CA VAL A 38 2.70 -25.57 -14.09
C VAL A 38 1.82 -26.07 -15.25
N GLY A 39 0.65 -26.67 -14.94
CA GLY A 39 -0.40 -27.01 -15.88
C GLY A 39 -0.03 -28.11 -16.88
N THR A 40 -0.87 -28.26 -17.90
CA THR A 40 -0.65 -29.13 -19.07
C THR A 40 0.58 -28.76 -19.89
N THR A 41 1.07 -27.52 -19.78
CA THR A 41 2.22 -27.02 -20.54
C THR A 41 3.53 -27.71 -20.14
N TRP A 42 3.72 -27.98 -18.84
CA TRP A 42 5.00 -28.50 -18.33
C TRP A 42 4.86 -29.71 -17.41
N CYS A 43 3.70 -29.94 -16.80
CA CYS A 43 3.52 -31.05 -15.88
C CYS A 43 3.24 -32.34 -16.64
N ARG A 44 4.02 -33.39 -16.37
CA ARG A 44 3.76 -34.74 -16.89
C ARG A 44 2.36 -35.26 -16.56
N PHE A 45 1.83 -34.89 -15.39
CA PHE A 45 0.49 -35.28 -14.95
C PHE A 45 -0.59 -34.28 -15.37
N GLY A 46 -0.24 -33.18 -16.04
CA GLY A 46 -1.07 -31.99 -16.24
C GLY A 46 -2.51 -32.31 -16.63
N VAL A 47 -3.41 -32.28 -15.64
CA VAL A 47 -4.80 -32.71 -15.79
C VAL A 47 -5.66 -31.66 -16.50
N GLY A 48 -5.27 -30.39 -16.40
CA GLY A 48 -5.94 -29.29 -17.08
C GLY A 48 -5.10 -28.01 -17.08
N ASP A 49 -5.61 -26.98 -17.75
CA ASP A 49 -4.92 -25.69 -17.89
C ASP A 49 -5.03 -24.83 -16.62
N SER A 50 -4.26 -25.21 -15.60
CA SER A 50 -4.19 -24.46 -14.33
C SER A 50 -3.54 -23.08 -14.48
N VAL A 51 -2.62 -22.91 -15.43
CA VAL A 51 -1.93 -21.64 -15.65
C VAL A 51 -2.87 -20.64 -16.31
N GLY A 52 -3.59 -21.05 -17.36
CA GLY A 52 -4.60 -20.23 -18.01
C GLY A 52 -5.73 -19.83 -17.07
N MET A 53 -6.22 -20.75 -16.23
CA MET A 53 -7.19 -20.39 -15.19
C MET A 53 -6.63 -19.35 -14.21
N ALA A 54 -5.41 -19.55 -13.69
CA ALA A 54 -4.80 -18.57 -12.79
C ALA A 54 -4.65 -17.18 -13.41
N ILE A 55 -4.25 -17.10 -14.69
CA ILE A 55 -4.18 -15.82 -15.41
C ILE A 55 -5.56 -15.17 -15.48
N ARG A 56 -6.62 -15.93 -15.81
CA ARG A 56 -8.00 -15.41 -15.84
C ARG A 56 -8.43 -14.88 -14.48
N LEU A 57 -8.16 -15.61 -13.40
CA LEU A 57 -8.48 -15.20 -12.03
C LEU A 57 -7.71 -13.94 -11.61
N GLU A 58 -6.42 -13.84 -11.91
CA GLU A 58 -5.64 -12.62 -11.63
C GLU A 58 -6.18 -11.43 -12.41
N GLN A 59 -6.43 -11.59 -13.71
CA GLN A 59 -6.95 -10.50 -14.54
C GLN A 59 -8.35 -10.06 -14.09
N ARG A 60 -9.21 -11.00 -13.71
CA ARG A 60 -10.56 -10.73 -13.18
C ARG A 60 -10.50 -10.01 -11.84
N TYR A 61 -9.68 -10.48 -10.89
CA TYR A 61 -9.79 -10.06 -9.48
C TYR A 61 -8.68 -9.14 -8.98
N LYS A 62 -7.67 -8.77 -9.79
CA LYS A 62 -6.53 -7.92 -9.37
C LYS A 62 -6.93 -6.59 -8.73
N SER A 63 -8.09 -6.05 -9.07
CA SER A 63 -8.58 -4.75 -8.61
C SER A 63 -9.37 -4.79 -7.30
N ILE A 64 -9.85 -5.95 -6.88
CA ILE A 64 -10.90 -6.00 -5.85
C ILE A 64 -10.35 -5.63 -4.47
N ARG A 65 -11.08 -4.76 -3.77
CA ARG A 65 -10.91 -4.51 -2.34
C ARG A 65 -11.95 -5.31 -1.57
N SER A 66 -11.54 -5.84 -0.42
CA SER A 66 -12.37 -6.74 0.38
C SER A 66 -12.12 -6.52 1.88
N SER A 67 -12.96 -7.10 2.73
CA SER A 67 -12.81 -6.96 4.19
C SER A 67 -11.42 -7.40 4.69
N HIS A 68 -10.88 -8.48 4.11
CA HIS A 68 -9.53 -8.94 4.38
C HIS A 68 -8.82 -9.42 3.09
N LYS A 69 -7.50 -9.66 3.15
CA LYS A 69 -6.75 -10.22 2.01
C LYS A 69 -7.34 -11.56 1.56
N ILE A 70 -7.47 -11.74 0.25
CA ILE A 70 -7.97 -12.97 -0.38
C ILE A 70 -6.79 -13.69 -1.04
N LYS A 71 -6.78 -15.02 -0.93
CA LYS A 71 -5.83 -15.89 -1.63
C LYS A 71 -6.66 -16.95 -2.33
N ASP A 72 -6.26 -17.28 -3.56
CA ASP A 72 -6.89 -18.35 -4.30
C ASP A 72 -6.54 -19.73 -3.72
N THR A 73 -7.52 -20.63 -3.74
CA THR A 73 -7.42 -22.04 -3.33
C THR A 73 -8.17 -22.97 -4.30
N ASP A 74 -8.14 -22.70 -5.60
CA ASP A 74 -8.72 -23.62 -6.58
C ASP A 74 -7.82 -24.83 -6.88
N ARG A 75 -8.44 -25.98 -7.15
CA ARG A 75 -7.74 -27.23 -7.55
C ARG A 75 -8.37 -27.84 -8.79
N VAL A 76 -7.54 -28.19 -9.77
CA VAL A 76 -7.96 -28.77 -11.06
C VAL A 76 -8.08 -30.30 -10.96
N GLN A 77 -9.14 -30.88 -11.52
CA GLN A 77 -9.35 -32.32 -11.70
C GLN A 77 -9.79 -32.66 -13.14
N VAL A 78 -9.85 -33.96 -13.48
CA VAL A 78 -9.99 -34.47 -14.86
C VAL A 78 -11.28 -34.02 -15.55
N LEU A 79 -12.34 -33.71 -14.79
CA LEU A 79 -13.66 -33.35 -15.30
C LEU A 79 -14.04 -31.88 -15.04
N GLY A 80 -13.13 -31.07 -14.47
CA GLY A 80 -13.42 -29.68 -14.11
C GLY A 80 -12.60 -29.18 -12.92
N PHE A 81 -13.01 -28.05 -12.35
CA PHE A 81 -12.37 -27.45 -11.18
C PHE A 81 -13.15 -27.77 -9.92
N ASN A 82 -12.44 -28.19 -8.88
CA ASN A 82 -12.99 -28.23 -7.53
C ASN A 82 -12.67 -26.91 -6.86
N VAL A 83 -13.72 -26.15 -6.57
CA VAL A 83 -13.61 -24.83 -5.95
C VAL A 83 -13.65 -25.02 -4.45
N PHE A 84 -12.57 -24.62 -3.76
CA PHE A 84 -12.48 -24.67 -2.31
C PHE A 84 -12.40 -23.26 -1.73
N VAL A 85 -13.06 -23.02 -0.59
CA VAL A 85 -13.17 -21.69 0.01
C VAL A 85 -12.90 -21.70 1.52
N GLY A 86 -12.60 -20.53 2.09
CA GLY A 86 -12.50 -20.36 3.54
C GLY A 86 -11.23 -20.88 4.20
N GLY A 87 -10.17 -21.18 3.45
CA GLY A 87 -8.88 -21.58 4.03
C GLY A 87 -8.19 -20.43 4.77
N ASN A 88 -7.49 -20.73 5.86
CA ASN A 88 -6.69 -19.75 6.61
C ASN A 88 -5.39 -20.35 7.14
N GLY A 89 -4.26 -19.69 6.87
CA GLY A 89 -2.94 -20.01 7.43
C GLY A 89 -2.45 -19.01 8.47
N GLY A 90 -3.36 -18.24 9.09
CA GLY A 90 -3.04 -17.27 10.13
C GLY A 90 -2.93 -17.89 11.53
N ALA A 91 -3.03 -17.05 12.57
CA ALA A 91 -2.89 -17.48 13.97
C ALA A 91 -3.89 -18.58 14.41
N LYS A 92 -5.08 -18.61 13.80
CA LYS A 92 -6.04 -19.72 13.92
C LYS A 92 -6.15 -20.42 12.56
N PRO A 93 -5.35 -21.47 12.30
CA PRO A 93 -5.35 -22.15 11.01
C PRO A 93 -6.67 -22.87 10.78
N ARG A 94 -7.07 -22.95 9.50
CA ARG A 94 -8.33 -23.58 9.07
C ARG A 94 -8.15 -24.16 7.67
N HIS A 95 -8.60 -25.39 7.47
CA HIS A 95 -8.67 -25.97 6.13
C HIS A 95 -9.77 -25.31 5.29
N SER A 96 -9.54 -25.25 3.99
CA SER A 96 -10.59 -24.85 3.06
C SER A 96 -11.66 -25.95 2.95
N GLU A 97 -12.88 -25.56 2.69
CA GLU A 97 -14.00 -26.48 2.46
C GLU A 97 -14.40 -26.47 0.99
N LEU A 98 -14.89 -27.60 0.50
CA LEU A 98 -15.37 -27.71 -0.88
C LEU A 98 -16.60 -26.82 -1.05
N LEU A 99 -16.60 -25.90 -2.01
CA LEU A 99 -17.79 -25.14 -2.38
C LEU A 99 -18.60 -25.92 -3.42
N ALA A 100 -17.95 -26.25 -4.54
CA ALA A 100 -18.51 -26.99 -5.66
C ALA A 100 -17.45 -27.94 -6.26
N LYS A 101 -17.92 -29.04 -6.83
CA LYS A 101 -17.09 -30.09 -7.42
C LYS A 101 -17.29 -30.11 -8.93
N ASP A 102 -16.24 -30.46 -9.67
CA ASP A 102 -16.28 -30.71 -11.12
C ASP A 102 -16.89 -29.53 -11.91
N VAL A 103 -16.58 -28.29 -11.47
CA VAL A 103 -17.10 -27.05 -12.08
C VAL A 103 -16.47 -26.85 -13.46
N PRO A 104 -17.27 -26.64 -14.52
CA PRO A 104 -16.75 -26.32 -15.84
C PRO A 104 -15.86 -25.07 -15.84
N PRO A 105 -14.77 -25.01 -16.62
CA PRO A 105 -13.84 -23.88 -16.62
C PRO A 105 -14.48 -22.51 -16.94
N ASP A 106 -15.59 -22.50 -17.68
CA ASP A 106 -16.38 -21.31 -18.02
C ASP A 106 -17.30 -20.84 -16.89
N GLU A 107 -17.66 -21.71 -15.95
CA GLU A 107 -18.54 -21.38 -14.81
C GLU A 107 -17.77 -20.99 -13.54
N VAL A 108 -16.46 -21.30 -13.46
CA VAL A 108 -15.63 -21.01 -12.27
C VAL A 108 -15.68 -19.53 -11.89
N ILE A 109 -15.55 -18.63 -12.88
CA ILE A 109 -15.54 -17.17 -12.63
C ILE A 109 -16.89 -16.72 -12.08
N SER A 110 -18.02 -17.13 -12.69
CA SER A 110 -19.35 -16.75 -12.21
C SER A 110 -19.60 -17.24 -10.78
N LEU A 111 -19.18 -18.46 -10.44
CA LEU A 111 -19.29 -18.99 -9.08
C LEU A 111 -18.45 -18.18 -8.08
N LEU A 112 -17.22 -17.82 -8.45
CA LEU A 112 -16.33 -17.02 -7.61
C LEU A 112 -16.80 -15.56 -7.49
N ASP A 113 -17.38 -14.97 -8.53
CA ASP A 113 -17.97 -13.64 -8.50
C ASP A 113 -19.05 -13.57 -7.42
N ARG A 114 -19.98 -14.53 -7.43
CA ARG A 114 -21.04 -14.66 -6.42
C ARG A 114 -20.45 -14.82 -5.02
N TYR A 115 -19.49 -15.73 -4.84
CA TYR A 115 -18.82 -15.97 -3.57
C TYR A 115 -18.15 -14.70 -3.02
N LEU A 116 -17.38 -14.01 -3.87
CA LEU A 116 -16.58 -12.85 -3.49
C LEU A 116 -17.44 -11.63 -3.18
N ILE A 117 -18.46 -11.32 -4.00
CA ILE A 117 -19.37 -10.22 -3.68
C ILE A 117 -20.20 -10.53 -2.45
N PHE A 118 -20.68 -11.77 -2.28
CA PHE A 118 -21.40 -12.15 -1.07
C PHE A 118 -20.52 -11.98 0.18
N TYR A 119 -19.25 -12.37 0.11
CA TYR A 119 -18.25 -12.11 1.16
C TYR A 119 -18.07 -10.61 1.41
N ILE A 120 -17.85 -9.81 0.37
CA ILE A 120 -17.62 -8.36 0.49
C ILE A 120 -18.83 -7.67 1.13
N ARG A 121 -20.05 -8.11 0.82
CA ARG A 121 -21.30 -7.53 1.34
C ARG A 121 -21.59 -7.90 2.78
N THR A 122 -21.20 -9.09 3.23
CA THR A 122 -21.71 -9.66 4.49
C THR A 122 -20.65 -9.87 5.57
N ALA A 123 -19.36 -9.80 5.22
CA ALA A 123 -18.30 -9.94 6.21
C ALA A 123 -18.10 -8.67 7.04
N ASP A 124 -17.82 -8.85 8.33
CA ASP A 124 -17.40 -7.78 9.23
C ASP A 124 -16.06 -7.20 8.80
N LYS A 125 -15.75 -5.98 9.27
CA LYS A 125 -14.47 -5.31 8.99
C LYS A 125 -13.28 -6.16 9.46
N LEU A 126 -12.27 -6.31 8.59
CA LEU A 126 -11.05 -7.07 8.84
C LEU A 126 -11.27 -8.58 9.10
N GLN A 127 -12.42 -9.12 8.75
CA GLN A 127 -12.76 -10.53 8.91
C GLN A 127 -12.25 -11.33 7.71
N CYS A 128 -11.48 -12.39 7.95
CA CYS A 128 -11.06 -13.30 6.89
C CYS A 128 -12.20 -14.23 6.45
N THR A 129 -12.13 -14.73 5.22
CA THR A 129 -13.15 -15.60 4.62
C THR A 129 -13.44 -16.85 5.46
N GLY A 130 -12.43 -17.47 6.07
CA GLY A 130 -12.63 -18.63 6.95
C GLY A 130 -13.50 -18.34 8.17
N ARG A 131 -13.20 -17.25 8.91
CA ARG A 131 -14.03 -16.83 10.06
C ARG A 131 -15.41 -16.34 9.64
N TRP A 132 -15.49 -15.72 8.47
CA TRP A 132 -16.77 -15.29 7.92
C TRP A 132 -17.68 -16.49 7.66
N ILE A 133 -17.18 -17.55 7.02
CA ILE A 133 -17.95 -18.79 6.79
C ILE A 133 -18.37 -19.42 8.12
N GLU A 134 -17.51 -19.46 9.14
CA GLU A 134 -17.86 -19.99 10.47
C GLU A 134 -19.02 -19.23 11.13
N ASN A 135 -19.16 -17.93 10.84
CA ASN A 135 -20.21 -17.08 11.40
C ASN A 135 -21.51 -17.11 10.56
N LEU A 136 -21.50 -17.66 9.34
CA LEU A 136 -22.72 -17.80 8.56
C LEU A 136 -23.65 -18.83 9.21
N PRO A 137 -24.98 -18.60 9.22
CA PRO A 137 -25.93 -19.57 9.75
C PRO A 137 -25.82 -20.89 8.97
N GLY A 138 -25.36 -21.97 9.59
CA GLY A 138 -25.14 -23.24 8.88
C GLY A 138 -23.87 -23.30 8.01
N GLY A 139 -22.99 -22.29 8.11
CA GLY A 139 -21.66 -22.29 7.52
C GLY A 139 -21.63 -22.48 6.00
N ILE A 140 -20.79 -23.42 5.55
CA ILE A 140 -20.61 -23.74 4.12
C ILE A 140 -21.91 -24.19 3.44
N TYR A 141 -22.82 -24.84 4.17
CA TYR A 141 -24.09 -25.31 3.60
C TYR A 141 -24.97 -24.14 3.19
N TYR A 142 -25.12 -23.15 4.06
CA TYR A 142 -25.86 -21.95 3.72
C TYR A 142 -25.19 -21.15 2.62
N LEU A 143 -23.86 -21.06 2.62
CA LEU A 143 -23.14 -20.42 1.53
C LEU A 143 -23.48 -21.07 0.18
N ARG A 144 -23.45 -22.41 0.08
CA ARG A 144 -23.85 -23.14 -1.13
C ARG A 144 -25.29 -22.85 -1.55
N GLU A 145 -26.22 -22.86 -0.60
CA GLU A 145 -27.62 -22.51 -0.87
C GLU A 145 -27.76 -21.12 -1.51
N VAL A 146 -26.97 -20.14 -1.04
CA VAL A 146 -27.03 -18.77 -1.55
C VAL A 146 -26.37 -18.64 -2.92
N VAL A 147 -25.14 -19.15 -3.11
CA VAL A 147 -24.34 -18.84 -4.32
C VAL A 147 -24.45 -19.88 -5.44
N ILE A 148 -24.93 -21.09 -5.13
CA ILE A 148 -25.16 -22.16 -6.11
C ILE A 148 -26.65 -22.30 -6.41
N ASN A 149 -27.47 -22.48 -5.37
CA ASN A 149 -28.90 -22.74 -5.53
C ASN A 149 -29.75 -21.46 -5.63
N ASP A 150 -29.09 -20.29 -5.65
CA ASP A 150 -29.70 -18.97 -5.69
C ASP A 150 -30.88 -18.80 -4.72
N LYS A 151 -30.75 -19.35 -3.51
CA LYS A 151 -31.83 -19.36 -2.50
C LYS A 151 -32.41 -17.97 -2.19
N LEU A 152 -31.63 -16.92 -2.40
CA LEU A 152 -32.03 -15.53 -2.16
C LEU A 152 -32.45 -14.78 -3.44
N GLY A 153 -32.28 -15.36 -4.63
CA GLY A 153 -32.58 -14.71 -5.91
C GLY A 153 -31.66 -13.52 -6.22
N ILE A 154 -30.40 -13.57 -5.77
CA ILE A 154 -29.45 -12.44 -5.88
C ILE A 154 -28.23 -12.76 -6.74
N CYS A 155 -28.07 -13.99 -7.25
CA CYS A 155 -26.84 -14.39 -7.95
C CYS A 155 -26.53 -13.49 -9.16
N ALA A 156 -27.53 -13.16 -9.98
CA ALA A 156 -27.36 -12.24 -11.12
C ALA A 156 -26.92 -10.84 -10.68
N GLU A 157 -27.44 -10.35 -9.56
CA GLU A 157 -27.05 -9.06 -8.99
C GLU A 157 -25.62 -9.09 -8.43
N LEU A 158 -25.22 -10.20 -7.81
CA LEU A 158 -23.84 -10.38 -7.33
C LEU A 158 -22.84 -10.37 -8.51
N GLU A 159 -23.14 -11.06 -9.60
CA GLU A 159 -22.31 -11.04 -10.81
C GLU A 159 -22.23 -9.64 -11.43
N ARG A 160 -23.37 -8.94 -11.53
CA ARG A 160 -23.44 -7.55 -12.03
C ARG A 160 -22.58 -6.60 -11.19
N GLN A 161 -22.64 -6.71 -9.86
CA GLN A 161 -21.80 -5.91 -8.95
C GLN A 161 -20.31 -6.22 -9.12
N MET A 162 -19.94 -7.49 -9.34
CA MET A 162 -18.55 -7.82 -9.65
C MET A 162 -18.11 -7.16 -10.95
N GLU A 163 -18.95 -7.20 -11.98
CA GLU A 163 -18.64 -6.56 -13.27
C GLU A 163 -18.41 -5.05 -13.15
N GLU A 164 -19.24 -4.35 -12.38
CA GLU A 164 -19.03 -2.93 -12.07
C GLU A 164 -17.68 -2.69 -11.36
N LEU A 165 -17.31 -3.54 -10.41
CA LEU A 165 -16.04 -3.41 -9.70
C LEU A 165 -14.84 -3.64 -10.61
N VAL A 166 -14.84 -4.71 -11.44
CA VAL A 166 -13.67 -4.96 -12.29
C VAL A 166 -13.54 -3.94 -13.41
N SER A 167 -14.66 -3.46 -13.96
CA SER A 167 -14.67 -2.54 -15.11
C SER A 167 -14.13 -1.16 -14.73
N SER A 168 -14.17 -0.82 -13.45
CA SER A 168 -13.57 0.41 -12.90
C SER A 168 -12.05 0.36 -12.73
N TYR A 169 -11.41 -0.78 -12.97
CA TYR A 169 -9.97 -0.94 -12.72
C TYR A 169 -9.11 -0.13 -13.70
N PHE A 170 -8.10 0.53 -13.14
CA PHE A 170 -6.96 1.05 -13.87
C PHE A 170 -5.68 0.84 -13.05
N CYS A 171 -4.54 0.76 -13.73
CA CYS A 171 -3.25 0.69 -13.05
C CYS A 171 -2.82 2.08 -12.58
N GLU A 172 -2.85 2.30 -11.26
CA GLU A 172 -2.50 3.58 -10.62
C GLU A 172 -1.10 4.07 -11.01
N TRP A 173 -0.13 3.14 -11.14
CA TRP A 173 1.24 3.47 -11.55
C TRP A 173 1.33 3.84 -13.02
N ALA A 174 0.61 3.15 -13.90
CA ALA A 174 0.57 3.52 -15.32
C ALA A 174 0.00 4.94 -15.52
N GLU A 175 -1.03 5.31 -14.77
CA GLU A 175 -1.59 6.67 -14.79
C GLU A 175 -0.63 7.69 -14.16
N THR A 176 0.01 7.34 -13.04
CA THR A 176 1.01 8.19 -12.38
C THR A 176 2.20 8.51 -13.28
N ILE A 177 2.63 7.56 -14.11
CA ILE A 177 3.75 7.77 -15.05
C ILE A 177 3.38 8.79 -16.14
N LYS A 178 2.12 8.80 -16.59
CA LYS A 178 1.63 9.68 -17.66
C LYS A 178 1.31 11.10 -17.18
N ASP A 179 0.93 11.26 -15.91
CA ASP A 179 0.48 12.53 -15.32
C ASP A 179 1.67 13.35 -14.77
N PRO A 180 2.05 14.49 -15.39
CA PRO A 180 3.17 15.30 -14.94
C PRO A 180 3.05 15.85 -13.51
N GLU A 181 1.84 16.12 -13.04
CA GLU A 181 1.62 16.65 -11.68
C GLU A 181 1.78 15.54 -10.62
N ARG A 182 1.32 14.33 -10.92
CA ARG A 182 1.55 13.16 -10.04
C ARG A 182 3.02 12.80 -9.96
N ARG A 183 3.78 12.93 -11.05
CA ARG A 183 5.23 12.65 -11.06
C ARG A 183 6.01 13.51 -10.06
N LYS A 184 5.64 14.79 -9.89
CA LYS A 184 6.30 15.71 -8.94
C LYS A 184 6.27 15.21 -7.49
N HIS A 185 5.29 14.39 -7.12
CA HIS A 185 5.17 13.84 -5.77
C HIS A 185 6.34 12.90 -5.40
N PHE A 186 7.07 12.40 -6.39
CA PHE A 186 8.19 11.47 -6.21
C PHE A 186 9.56 12.19 -6.15
N GLU A 187 9.62 13.48 -6.48
CA GLU A 187 10.84 14.27 -6.35
C GLU A 187 11.24 14.40 -4.87
N GLN A 188 12.55 14.42 -4.61
CA GLN A 188 13.05 14.53 -3.24
C GLN A 188 12.93 15.97 -2.69
N PHE A 189 13.19 16.96 -3.54
CA PHE A 189 13.18 18.37 -3.17
C PHE A 189 12.36 19.17 -4.17
N SER A 190 11.53 20.10 -3.69
CA SER A 190 10.73 20.96 -4.58
C SER A 190 11.51 22.16 -5.15
N ASN A 191 12.75 22.38 -4.72
CA ASN A 191 13.55 23.56 -5.11
C ASN A 191 14.85 23.23 -5.87
N THR A 192 15.19 21.94 -6.03
CA THR A 192 16.39 21.50 -6.77
C THR A 192 16.20 20.07 -7.30
N PRO A 193 16.75 19.73 -8.48
CA PRO A 193 16.74 18.36 -8.98
C PRO A 193 17.76 17.43 -8.29
N GLU A 194 18.59 17.96 -7.39
CA GLU A 194 19.59 17.16 -6.68
C GLU A 194 18.94 16.08 -5.79
N THR A 195 19.70 15.03 -5.49
CA THR A 195 19.26 13.98 -4.58
C THR A 195 20.35 13.70 -3.55
N VAL A 196 19.94 13.33 -2.34
CA VAL A 196 20.85 13.00 -1.23
C VAL A 196 20.29 11.81 -0.46
N ASP A 197 21.17 11.05 0.20
CA ASP A 197 20.74 9.95 1.05
C ASP A 197 19.96 10.46 2.27
N THR A 198 18.78 9.87 2.49
CA THR A 198 17.87 10.27 3.57
C THR A 198 18.07 9.43 4.83
N VAL A 199 18.74 8.30 4.74
CA VAL A 199 18.90 7.34 5.84
C VAL A 199 20.36 6.93 5.94
N GLU A 200 20.90 6.98 7.14
CA GLU A 200 22.25 6.49 7.42
C GLU A 200 22.28 4.95 7.36
N ILE A 201 23.22 4.42 6.58
CA ILE A 201 23.46 2.99 6.44
C ILE A 201 24.61 2.59 7.35
N VAL A 202 24.41 1.51 8.09
CA VAL A 202 25.42 0.89 8.96
C VAL A 202 25.60 -0.57 8.56
N GLU A 203 26.82 -1.08 8.73
CA GLU A 203 27.08 -2.51 8.60
C GLU A 203 26.84 -3.23 9.92
N GLU A 204 26.08 -4.33 9.87
CA GLU A 204 25.93 -5.25 10.99
C GLU A 204 26.07 -6.68 10.47
N ARG A 205 27.06 -7.43 10.98
CA ARG A 205 27.35 -8.81 10.55
C ARG A 205 27.56 -8.94 9.03
N GLY A 206 28.29 -8.01 8.42
CA GLY A 206 28.58 -8.01 6.98
C GLY A 206 27.38 -7.69 6.08
N GLN A 207 26.27 -7.21 6.65
CA GLN A 207 25.10 -6.76 5.91
C GLN A 207 24.84 -5.28 6.16
N SER A 208 24.63 -4.53 5.08
CA SER A 208 24.22 -3.13 5.16
C SER A 208 22.76 -3.03 5.59
N ARG A 209 22.46 -2.17 6.57
CA ARG A 209 21.09 -1.85 6.97
C ARG A 209 20.96 -0.39 7.41
N SER A 210 19.75 0.13 7.43
CA SER A 210 19.47 1.45 8.02
C SER A 210 19.78 1.49 9.51
N LEU A 211 20.21 2.64 10.02
CA LEU A 211 20.34 2.91 11.45
C LEU A 211 18.99 2.66 12.19
N LYS A 212 19.01 1.84 13.25
CA LYS A 212 17.78 1.43 13.98
C LYS A 212 17.24 2.53 14.88
N SER A 213 18.13 3.28 15.52
CA SER A 213 17.83 4.38 16.44
C SER A 213 19.14 5.12 16.63
N VAL A 214 19.06 6.45 16.81
CA VAL A 214 20.24 7.24 17.16
C VAL A 214 20.74 6.84 18.56
N GLY A 215 19.85 6.55 19.51
CA GLY A 215 20.20 6.07 20.87
C GLY A 215 21.27 6.89 21.61
N ASN A 216 21.71 6.44 22.79
CA ASN A 216 22.90 7.00 23.47
C ASN A 216 24.23 6.49 22.85
N ARG A 217 24.19 5.82 21.70
CA ARG A 217 25.40 5.39 20.97
C ARG A 217 25.99 6.59 20.26
N GLY A 218 26.61 7.47 21.03
CA GLY A 218 27.26 8.66 20.56
C GLY A 218 26.28 9.62 19.89
N ARG A 219 26.09 10.78 20.51
CA ARG A 219 26.09 12.01 19.69
C ARG A 219 27.13 11.79 18.59
N ARG A 220 26.75 11.86 17.31
CA ARG A 220 27.71 11.84 16.21
C ARG A 220 28.95 12.61 16.64
N THR A 221 30.12 12.03 16.46
CA THR A 221 31.44 12.69 16.54
C THR A 221 31.57 13.74 15.41
N GLY A 222 30.60 14.65 15.34
CA GLY A 222 30.34 15.55 14.23
C GLY A 222 28.94 16.20 14.21
N HIS A 223 28.11 16.08 15.27
CA HIS A 223 26.95 16.96 15.38
C HIS A 223 27.35 18.30 16.02
N ILE A 224 26.96 19.37 15.32
CA ILE A 224 26.97 20.77 15.69
C ILE A 224 26.81 20.93 17.21
N THR A 225 27.91 21.22 17.90
CA THR A 225 27.95 21.55 19.33
C THR A 225 27.42 22.96 19.60
N GLU A 226 27.23 23.73 18.54
CA GLU A 226 26.78 25.11 18.60
C GLU A 226 25.27 25.16 18.81
N ASN A 227 24.89 25.60 20.00
CA ASN A 227 23.52 26.00 20.28
C ASN A 227 23.33 27.42 19.74
N PHE A 228 22.56 27.56 18.66
CA PHE A 228 22.22 28.86 18.09
C PHE A 228 21.13 29.60 18.87
N LYS A 229 20.59 29.04 19.97
CA LYS A 229 19.62 29.73 20.82
C LYS A 229 20.30 30.95 21.46
N GLY A 230 19.88 32.14 21.05
CA GLY A 230 20.48 33.41 21.48
C GLY A 230 21.67 33.87 20.65
N HIS A 231 22.01 33.18 19.55
CA HIS A 231 23.05 33.62 18.63
C HIS A 231 22.62 34.89 17.88
N GLN A 232 23.47 35.93 17.90
CA GLN A 232 23.23 37.16 17.16
C GLN A 232 23.89 37.08 15.78
N TRP A 233 23.05 36.97 14.74
CA TRP A 233 23.50 37.00 13.35
C TRP A 233 24.00 38.40 12.99
N SER A 234 25.18 38.49 12.38
CA SER A 234 25.77 39.76 11.94
C SER A 234 24.93 40.46 10.86
N HIS A 235 24.23 39.68 10.03
CA HIS A 235 23.30 40.18 9.03
C HIS A 235 22.27 39.09 8.68
N VAL A 236 21.04 39.49 8.37
CA VAL A 236 19.98 38.61 7.88
C VAL A 236 19.49 39.11 6.52
N SER A 237 19.24 38.20 5.58
CA SER A 237 18.70 38.56 4.28
C SER A 237 17.56 37.62 3.91
N TRP A 238 16.54 38.17 3.25
CA TRP A 238 15.49 37.36 2.65
C TRP A 238 16.05 36.61 1.45
N GLN A 239 15.74 35.32 1.38
CA GLN A 239 16.15 34.44 0.31
C GLN A 239 14.90 33.76 -0.27
N PRO A 240 14.67 33.82 -1.59
CA PRO A 240 13.59 33.07 -2.20
C PRO A 240 13.86 31.58 -2.07
N ILE A 241 12.87 30.83 -1.58
CA ILE A 241 12.96 29.38 -1.37
C ILE A 241 12.03 28.63 -2.32
N LEU A 242 10.73 28.94 -2.27
CA LEU A 242 9.70 28.30 -3.07
C LEU A 242 8.55 29.28 -3.31
N LYS A 243 7.82 29.10 -4.41
CA LYS A 243 6.62 29.91 -4.70
C LYS A 243 5.46 29.45 -3.83
N SER A 244 4.64 30.38 -3.35
CA SER A 244 3.52 30.10 -2.44
C SER A 244 2.45 29.17 -3.03
N HIS A 245 2.22 29.20 -4.35
CA HIS A 245 1.26 28.32 -5.03
C HIS A 245 1.67 26.84 -5.03
N HIS A 246 2.88 26.51 -4.58
CA HIS A 246 3.28 25.11 -4.36
C HIS A 246 2.45 24.44 -3.27
N PHE A 247 1.98 25.23 -2.29
CA PHE A 247 1.20 24.73 -1.18
C PHE A 247 -0.28 24.82 -1.50
N SER A 248 -0.95 23.66 -1.52
CA SER A 248 -2.38 23.54 -1.82
C SER A 248 -3.24 24.46 -0.95
N GLU A 249 -4.29 25.00 -1.57
CA GLU A 249 -5.38 25.76 -0.91
C GLU A 249 -6.67 24.94 -0.82
N GLU A 250 -6.62 23.65 -1.14
CA GLU A 250 -7.79 22.76 -1.12
C GLU A 250 -8.27 22.43 0.31
N LYS A 251 -9.46 21.81 0.37
CA LYS A 251 -10.35 21.58 1.54
C LYS A 251 -9.73 21.13 2.87
N LEU A 252 -8.50 20.61 2.91
CA LEU A 252 -7.84 20.21 4.15
C LEU A 252 -6.87 21.26 4.70
N GLU A 253 -6.52 22.29 3.91
CA GLU A 253 -5.58 23.38 4.25
C GLU A 253 -4.24 22.91 4.85
N ILE A 254 -3.85 21.66 4.59
CA ILE A 254 -2.59 21.05 5.04
C ILE A 254 -1.80 20.61 3.82
N SER A 255 -0.58 21.14 3.69
CA SER A 255 0.39 20.69 2.70
C SER A 255 1.80 20.75 3.27
N SER A 256 2.67 19.89 2.76
CA SER A 256 4.07 19.82 3.19
C SER A 256 5.00 19.71 1.99
N THR A 257 6.24 20.15 2.17
CA THR A 257 7.31 19.95 1.19
C THR A 257 8.67 19.80 1.87
N ASN A 258 9.58 19.14 1.17
CA ASN A 258 10.98 19.05 1.52
C ASN A 258 11.79 19.94 0.58
N ILE A 259 12.74 20.69 1.13
CA ILE A 259 13.65 21.53 0.37
C ILE A 259 15.09 21.29 0.79
N LYS A 260 16.01 21.56 -0.13
CA LYS A 260 17.45 21.57 0.15
C LYS A 260 17.94 23.00 0.32
N ARG A 261 18.73 23.26 1.35
CA ARG A 261 19.42 24.54 1.56
C ARG A 261 20.86 24.28 1.95
N GLY A 262 21.80 24.55 1.04
CA GLY A 262 23.20 24.22 1.27
C GLY A 262 23.37 22.72 1.51
N ASP A 263 23.89 22.35 2.67
CA ASP A 263 24.08 20.97 3.14
C ASP A 263 22.92 20.46 4.02
N THR A 264 21.92 21.29 4.30
CA THR A 264 20.76 20.92 5.14
C THR A 264 19.48 20.72 4.33
N GLN A 265 18.51 20.07 4.97
CA GLN A 265 17.18 19.81 4.43
C GLN A 265 16.14 20.34 5.41
N LEU A 266 15.13 21.05 4.90
CA LEU A 266 14.05 21.62 5.70
C LEU A 266 12.71 21.00 5.29
N ALA A 267 11.91 20.67 6.29
CA ALA A 267 10.50 20.35 6.12
C ALA A 267 9.70 21.65 6.29
N ILE A 268 8.90 22.02 5.29
CA ILE A 268 7.99 23.15 5.37
C ILE A 268 6.56 22.63 5.32
N PHE A 269 5.70 23.18 6.18
CA PHE A 269 4.29 22.87 6.28
C PHE A 269 3.47 24.14 6.12
N LYS A 270 2.35 24.07 5.40
CA LYS A 270 1.28 25.08 5.43
C LYS A 270 0.09 24.40 6.10
N ILE A 271 -0.35 24.92 7.25
CA ILE A 271 -1.46 24.40 8.05
C ILE A 271 -2.41 25.54 8.34
N LYS A 272 -3.65 25.47 7.86
CA LYS A 272 -4.70 26.49 8.05
C LYS A 272 -4.19 27.91 7.75
N GLY A 273 -3.51 28.06 6.62
CA GLY A 273 -2.93 29.32 6.14
C GLY A 273 -1.62 29.76 6.80
N LYS A 274 -1.15 29.09 7.87
CA LYS A 274 0.11 29.41 8.55
C LYS A 274 1.25 28.50 8.10
N TYR A 275 2.45 29.05 7.98
CA TYR A 275 3.65 28.30 7.62
C TYR A 275 4.43 27.88 8.87
N TYR A 276 4.90 26.65 8.86
CA TYR A 276 5.77 26.05 9.87
C TYR A 276 6.97 25.45 9.16
N ALA A 277 8.13 25.49 9.81
CA ALA A 277 9.34 24.88 9.26
C ALA A 277 10.15 24.20 10.37
N THR A 278 10.77 23.08 10.03
CA THR A 278 11.71 22.38 10.90
C THR A 278 12.80 21.73 10.05
N GLN A 279 13.85 21.24 10.67
CA GLN A 279 14.80 20.37 9.98
C GLN A 279 14.06 19.11 9.50
N GLN A 280 14.32 18.66 8.27
CA GLN A 280 13.67 17.47 7.70
C GLN A 280 13.99 16.16 8.46
N MET A 281 14.99 16.19 9.35
CA MET A 281 15.51 15.03 10.07
C MET A 281 14.66 14.65 11.28
N CYS A 282 14.27 13.37 11.36
CA CYS A 282 13.74 12.77 12.56
C CYS A 282 14.88 12.54 13.58
N PRO A 283 14.84 13.16 14.78
CA PRO A 283 15.93 13.06 15.75
C PRO A 283 16.08 11.66 16.36
N HIS A 284 15.03 10.83 16.34
CA HIS A 284 15.10 9.46 16.86
C HIS A 284 15.71 8.46 15.89
N LYS A 285 15.55 8.69 14.57
CA LYS A 285 16.02 7.77 13.53
C LYS A 285 17.22 8.30 12.76
N GLY A 286 17.54 9.59 12.86
CA GLY A 286 18.57 10.24 12.04
C GLY A 286 18.22 10.23 10.56
N ALA A 287 16.92 10.18 10.24
CA ALA A 287 16.41 10.01 8.89
C ALA A 287 15.65 11.26 8.43
N PHE A 288 15.90 11.72 7.21
CA PHE A 288 15.32 12.92 6.61
C PHE A 288 13.95 12.60 5.99
N VAL A 289 12.89 12.61 6.81
CA VAL A 289 11.55 12.12 6.45
C VAL A 289 10.39 12.92 7.05
N LEU A 290 10.65 14.02 7.78
CA LEU A 290 9.58 14.68 8.51
C LEU A 290 8.50 15.25 7.58
N SER A 291 8.82 15.81 6.41
CA SER A 291 7.82 16.30 5.45
C SER A 291 6.78 15.25 5.01
N ASP A 292 7.12 13.95 5.04
CA ASP A 292 6.21 12.85 4.70
C ASP A 292 5.40 12.35 5.91
N GLY A 293 5.50 13.04 7.07
CA GLY A 293 4.78 12.73 8.29
C GLY A 293 3.32 13.20 8.26
N PHE A 294 2.50 12.56 9.09
CA PHE A 294 1.11 12.99 9.28
C PHE A 294 1.06 14.16 10.27
N ILE A 295 0.33 15.21 9.88
CA ILE A 295 0.00 16.31 10.79
C ILE A 295 -1.20 15.93 11.64
N GLY A 296 -1.09 16.17 12.94
CA GLY A 296 -2.21 16.12 13.89
C GLY A 296 -2.33 17.42 14.65
N ASP A 297 -3.50 17.65 15.23
CA ASP A 297 -3.84 18.80 16.04
C ASP A 297 -4.47 18.40 17.39
N THR A 298 -4.22 19.19 18.43
CA THR A 298 -4.94 19.11 19.70
C THR A 298 -6.13 20.06 19.65
N ASP A 299 -7.13 19.79 20.50
CA ASP A 299 -8.21 20.74 20.79
C ASP A 299 -7.68 22.11 21.26
N ALA A 300 -6.45 22.15 21.80
CA ALA A 300 -5.75 23.37 22.22
C ALA A 300 -5.06 24.15 21.08
N GLY A 301 -5.15 23.68 19.83
CA GLY A 301 -4.55 24.35 18.66
C GLY A 301 -3.04 24.13 18.50
N THR A 302 -2.48 23.12 19.16
CA THR A 302 -1.08 22.70 18.96
C THR A 302 -1.00 21.70 17.82
N TYR A 303 -0.12 21.96 16.86
CA TYR A 303 0.15 21.03 15.76
C TYR A 303 1.38 20.19 16.07
N TRP A 304 1.33 18.91 15.70
CA TRP A 304 2.50 18.05 15.67
C TRP A 304 2.59 17.29 14.38
N ILE A 305 3.78 16.80 14.12
CA ILE A 305 4.05 15.85 13.06
C ILE A 305 4.42 14.48 13.60
N SER A 306 3.72 13.45 13.13
CA SER A 306 4.05 12.06 13.43
C SER A 306 5.05 11.55 12.40
N CYS A 307 6.27 11.23 12.83
CA CYS A 307 7.30 10.71 11.94
C CYS A 307 6.86 9.38 11.30
N PRO A 308 6.97 9.23 9.96
CA PRO A 308 6.52 8.03 9.28
C PRO A 308 7.29 6.77 9.68
N LEU A 309 8.53 6.91 10.17
CA LEU A 309 9.41 5.80 10.53
C LEU A 309 9.32 5.38 12.01
N CYS A 310 9.23 6.33 12.94
CA CYS A 310 9.22 6.03 14.39
C CYS A 310 7.88 6.25 15.07
N LYS A 311 6.88 6.80 14.37
CA LYS A 311 5.53 7.08 14.87
C LYS A 311 5.49 7.95 16.13
N ARG A 312 6.55 8.74 16.37
CA ARG A 312 6.62 9.71 17.46
C ARG A 312 6.19 11.08 16.93
N ASN A 313 5.55 11.84 17.80
CA ASN A 313 5.03 13.16 17.49
C ASN A 313 6.07 14.22 17.85
N PHE A 314 6.21 15.23 16.98
CA PHE A 314 7.07 16.39 17.19
C PHE A 314 6.22 17.64 17.04
N GLU A 315 6.20 18.49 18.06
CA GLU A 315 5.42 19.71 18.03
C GLU A 315 6.02 20.70 17.03
N LEU A 316 5.16 21.36 16.26
CA LEU A 316 5.55 22.37 15.27
C LEU A 316 5.56 23.79 15.85
N ASN A 317 4.99 23.99 17.04
CA ASN A 317 4.81 25.31 17.65
C ASN A 317 6.09 25.92 18.26
N GLY A 318 7.21 25.17 18.26
CA GLY A 318 8.53 25.74 18.51
C GLY A 318 8.83 26.19 19.95
N GLU A 319 8.10 25.68 20.95
CA GLU A 319 8.46 25.84 22.37
C GLU A 319 9.62 24.92 22.78
#